data_AF-A0A8H2NYR9-F1
#
_entry.id   AF-A0A8H2NYR9-F1
#
_cell.length_a   1.000
_cell.length_b   1.000
_cell.length_c   1.000
_cell.angle_alpha   90.00
_cell.angle_beta   90.00
_cell.angle_gamma   90.00
#
_symmetry.space_group_name_H-M   'P 1'
#
loop_
_entity.id
_entity.type
_entity.pdbx_description
1 polymer ?
#
loop_
_entity_poly.entity_id
_entity_poly.type
_entity_poly.pdbx_seq_one_letter_code
_entity_poly.pdbx_strand_id
1 'polypeptide(L)'
;MHEDEKKVERKKDLNPLPKSMIEMLEIIESSINKEMELDASPHHLAKSAVVAVCDVMGGCTIYLPRGTALKRKLRSEAIYSDFLNGMAHEELIRKYAIASQTVYDIITDERALSLEARFKH
;
A
#
# COMPACT_ATOMS: atom_id res chain seq x y z
N MET A 1 26.63 -34.91 -12.66
CA MET A 1 27.05 -33.69 -11.97
C MET A 1 25.79 -32.85 -11.84
N HIS A 2 25.28 -32.78 -10.62
CA HIS A 2 24.03 -32.10 -10.26
C HIS A 2 24.25 -30.59 -10.19
N GLU A 3 23.20 -29.87 -10.60
CA GLU A 3 22.74 -28.57 -10.08
C GLU A 3 23.71 -27.38 -10.28
N ASP A 4 23.35 -26.34 -11.02
CA ASP A 4 22.34 -25.36 -10.60
C ASP A 4 21.44 -24.90 -11.76
N GLU A 5 20.24 -25.47 -11.81
CA GLU A 5 19.09 -24.83 -12.42
C GLU A 5 18.54 -23.74 -11.47
N LYS A 6 18.09 -22.62 -12.06
CA LYS A 6 17.04 -21.71 -11.56
C LYS A 6 17.34 -20.92 -10.28
N LYS A 7 17.72 -19.64 -10.46
CA LYS A 7 17.26 -18.59 -9.52
C LYS A 7 17.24 -17.18 -10.12
N VAL A 8 16.49 -16.97 -11.21
CA VAL A 8 16.07 -15.61 -11.63
C VAL A 8 14.57 -15.60 -11.93
N GLU A 9 13.77 -16.08 -10.98
CA GLU A 9 12.34 -15.78 -10.90
C GLU A 9 12.04 -15.31 -9.47
N ARG A 10 12.39 -14.05 -9.21
CA ARG A 10 11.79 -13.27 -8.11
C ARG A 10 11.30 -11.94 -8.68
N LYS A 11 10.34 -12.01 -9.61
CA LYS A 11 9.31 -10.96 -9.72
C LYS A 11 8.10 -11.47 -8.95
N LYS A 12 8.26 -11.64 -7.64
CA LYS A 12 7.16 -12.00 -6.76
C LYS A 12 6.56 -10.69 -6.34
N ASP A 13 5.37 -10.41 -6.87
CA ASP A 13 4.62 -9.17 -6.72
C ASP A 13 4.92 -8.48 -5.39
N LEU A 14 5.47 -7.27 -5.50
CA LEU A 14 5.85 -6.38 -4.40
C LEU A 14 4.61 -6.02 -3.59
N ASN A 15 4.19 -6.97 -2.78
CA ASN A 15 3.12 -6.92 -1.80
C ASN A 15 1.84 -6.15 -2.23
N PRO A 16 1.19 -6.52 -3.35
CA PRO A 16 0.09 -5.75 -3.88
C PRO A 16 -1.11 -5.77 -2.93
N LEU A 17 -1.78 -4.63 -2.80
CA LEU A 17 -3.09 -4.59 -2.19
C LEU A 17 -4.06 -5.45 -3.02
N PRO A 18 -5.05 -6.12 -2.40
CA PRO A 18 -6.10 -6.79 -3.14
C PRO A 18 -6.78 -5.83 -4.12
N LYS A 19 -7.07 -6.28 -5.34
CA LYS A 19 -7.68 -5.43 -6.38
C LYS A 19 -8.94 -4.71 -5.91
N SER A 20 -9.83 -5.41 -5.18
CA SER A 20 -11.03 -4.82 -4.61
C SER A 20 -10.76 -3.74 -3.56
N MET A 21 -9.60 -3.78 -2.88
CA MET A 21 -9.18 -2.73 -1.96
C MET A 21 -8.69 -1.49 -2.72
N ILE A 22 -7.96 -1.69 -3.82
CA ILE A 22 -7.48 -0.60 -4.68
C ILE A 22 -8.68 0.14 -5.26
N GLU A 23 -9.62 -0.58 -5.86
CA GLU A 23 -10.85 -0.01 -6.41
C GLU A 23 -11.63 0.76 -5.34
N MET A 24 -11.78 0.20 -4.14
CA MET A 24 -12.46 0.87 -3.02
C MET A 24 -11.75 2.17 -2.60
N LEU A 25 -10.42 2.17 -2.52
CA LEU A 25 -9.64 3.37 -2.19
C LEU A 25 -9.81 4.45 -3.27
N GLU A 26 -9.73 4.08 -4.55
CA GLU A 26 -9.91 5.02 -5.66
C GLU A 26 -11.31 5.66 -5.66
N ILE A 27 -12.36 4.87 -5.40
CA ILE A 27 -13.74 5.36 -5.29
C ILE A 27 -13.87 6.34 -4.11
N ILE A 28 -13.33 5.98 -2.94
CA ILE A 28 -13.38 6.82 -1.75
C ILE A 28 -12.60 8.12 -1.98
N GLU A 29 -11.37 8.06 -2.48
CA GLU A 29 -10.53 9.23 -2.78
C GLU A 29 -11.23 10.15 -3.79
N SER A 30 -11.82 9.60 -4.86
CA SER A 30 -12.57 10.38 -5.84
C SER A 30 -13.76 11.11 -5.21
N SER A 31 -14.50 10.43 -4.31
CA SER A 31 -15.63 11.06 -3.60
C SER A 31 -15.17 12.17 -2.65
N ILE A 32 -14.09 11.94 -1.88
CA ILE A 32 -13.56 12.91 -0.92
C ILE A 32 -13.04 14.16 -1.66
N ASN A 33 -12.30 13.99 -2.76
CA ASN A 33 -11.77 15.11 -3.53
C ASN A 33 -12.88 16.03 -4.04
N LYS A 34 -13.99 15.47 -4.54
CA LYS A 34 -15.16 16.25 -5.00
C LYS A 34 -15.80 17.07 -3.88
N GLU A 35 -15.91 16.50 -2.69
CA GLU A 35 -16.53 17.17 -1.54
C GLU A 35 -15.59 18.18 -0.87
N MET A 36 -14.28 17.95 -0.92
CA MET A 36 -13.27 18.89 -0.40
C MET A 36 -13.25 20.21 -1.18
N GLU A 37 -13.60 20.21 -2.48
CA GLU A 37 -13.79 21.43 -3.26
C GLU A 37 -14.98 22.29 -2.77
N LEU A 38 -15.84 21.75 -1.89
CA LEU A 38 -17.04 22.37 -1.37
C LEU A 38 -16.96 22.70 0.13
N ASP A 39 -15.75 22.68 0.71
CA ASP A 39 -15.51 22.88 2.16
C ASP A 39 -16.39 21.97 3.05
N ALA A 40 -16.62 20.73 2.60
CA ALA A 40 -17.52 19.81 3.28
C ALA A 40 -17.04 19.43 4.69
N SER A 41 -17.99 19.37 5.64
CA SER A 41 -17.72 18.87 7.00
C SER A 41 -17.25 17.40 6.99
N PRO A 42 -16.48 16.93 8.00
CA PRO A 42 -16.06 15.52 8.10
C PRO A 42 -17.22 14.51 8.03
N HIS A 43 -18.38 14.88 8.57
CA HIS A 43 -19.58 14.05 8.52
C HIS A 43 -20.15 13.92 7.09
N HIS A 44 -20.07 14.97 6.28
CA HIS A 44 -20.46 14.92 4.86
C HIS A 44 -19.47 14.07 4.05
N LEU A 45 -18.16 14.22 4.29
CA LEU A 45 -17.13 13.39 3.65
C LEU A 45 -17.36 11.90 3.90
N ALA A 46 -17.62 11.52 5.16
CA ALA A 46 -17.89 10.12 5.51
C ALA A 46 -19.14 9.57 4.80
N LYS A 47 -20.22 10.35 4.71
CA LYS A 47 -21.43 9.95 3.99
C LYS A 47 -21.17 9.79 2.49
N SER A 48 -20.49 10.76 1.89
CA SER A 48 -20.18 10.73 0.46
C SER A 48 -19.31 9.51 0.11
N ALA A 49 -18.31 9.19 0.93
CA ALA A 49 -17.50 7.99 0.77
C ALA A 49 -18.31 6.68 0.84
N VAL A 50 -19.24 6.56 1.80
CA VAL A 50 -20.09 5.37 1.92
C VAL A 50 -21.03 5.25 0.72
N VAL A 51 -21.67 6.34 0.31
CA VAL A 51 -22.58 6.36 -0.85
C VAL A 51 -21.82 5.98 -2.12
N ALA A 52 -20.64 6.55 -2.35
CA ALA A 52 -19.82 6.24 -3.53
C ALA A 52 -19.45 4.76 -3.63
N VAL A 53 -19.06 4.13 -2.50
CA VAL A 53 -18.77 2.69 -2.47
C VAL A 53 -20.04 1.88 -2.75
N CYS A 54 -21.18 2.25 -2.17
CA CYS A 54 -22.45 1.57 -2.41
C CYS A 54 -22.92 1.69 -3.87
N ASP A 55 -22.75 2.86 -4.50
CA ASP A 55 -23.18 3.10 -5.88
C ASP A 55 -22.36 2.31 -6.90
N VAL A 56 -21.05 2.15 -6.66
CA VAL A 56 -20.13 1.49 -7.59
C VAL A 56 -19.99 0.00 -7.32
N MET A 57 -19.88 -0.40 -6.04
CA MET A 57 -19.59 -1.78 -5.65
C MET A 57 -20.81 -2.51 -5.05
N GLY A 58 -21.93 -1.81 -4.82
CA GLY A 58 -23.14 -2.40 -4.27
C GLY A 58 -23.86 -3.33 -5.24
N GLY A 59 -24.85 -4.08 -4.73
CA GLY A 59 -25.69 -4.98 -5.53
C GLY A 59 -25.03 -6.29 -5.96
N CYS A 60 -23.73 -6.48 -5.71
CA CYS A 60 -23.02 -7.72 -6.00
C CYS A 60 -22.31 -8.30 -4.76
N THR A 61 -21.95 -9.58 -4.83
CA THR A 61 -21.16 -10.23 -3.76
C THR A 61 -19.70 -9.83 -3.94
N ILE A 62 -19.22 -8.91 -3.10
CA ILE A 62 -17.82 -8.49 -3.07
C ILE A 62 -17.08 -9.12 -1.89
N TYR A 63 -15.83 -9.55 -2.12
CA TYR A 63 -14.94 -9.90 -1.03
C TYR A 63 -14.40 -8.63 -0.37
N LEU A 64 -14.70 -8.45 0.92
CA LEU A 64 -14.14 -7.39 1.73
C LEU A 64 -12.80 -7.85 2.34
N PRO A 65 -11.65 -7.32 1.87
CA PRO A 65 -10.35 -7.78 2.33
C PRO A 65 -10.08 -7.38 3.78
N ARG A 66 -9.29 -8.20 4.47
CA ARG A 66 -8.75 -7.86 5.80
C ARG A 66 -7.80 -6.67 5.68
N GLY A 67 -7.88 -5.73 6.61
CA GLY A 67 -6.98 -4.58 6.67
C GLY A 67 -5.51 -4.91 6.97
N THR A 68 -5.13 -6.17 7.12
CA THR A 68 -3.74 -6.59 7.37
C THR A 68 -2.82 -6.27 6.20
N ALA A 69 -3.31 -6.40 4.96
CA ALA A 69 -2.55 -6.04 3.76
C ALA A 69 -2.26 -4.52 3.73
N LEU A 70 -3.28 -3.69 3.98
CA LEU A 70 -3.13 -2.24 4.04
C LEU A 70 -2.18 -1.81 5.16
N LYS A 71 -2.38 -2.34 6.38
CA LYS A 71 -1.48 -2.06 7.51
C LYS A 71 -0.03 -2.43 7.22
N ARG A 72 0.18 -3.54 6.53
CA ARG A 72 1.53 -3.98 6.13
C ARG A 72 2.13 -3.00 5.12
N LYS A 73 1.37 -2.57 4.11
CA LYS A 73 1.82 -1.56 3.13
C LYS A 73 2.17 -0.23 3.79
N LEU A 74 1.27 0.31 4.61
CA LEU A 74 1.49 1.56 5.36
C LEU A 74 2.73 1.47 6.26
N ARG A 75 2.98 0.31 6.87
CA ARG A 75 4.21 0.10 7.67
C ARG A 75 5.46 0.08 6.79
N SER A 76 5.43 -0.58 5.64
CA SER A 76 6.56 -0.58 4.69
C SER A 76 6.87 0.84 4.21
N GLU A 77 5.85 1.60 3.84
CA GLU A 77 5.97 3.01 3.43
C GLU A 77 6.58 3.87 4.55
N ALA A 78 6.16 3.67 5.80
CA ALA A 78 6.71 4.38 6.96
C ALA A 78 8.19 4.02 7.23
N ILE A 79 8.55 2.74 7.16
CA ILE A 79 9.95 2.27 7.31
C ILE A 79 10.83 2.89 6.22
N TYR A 80 10.35 2.87 4.98
CA TYR A 80 11.10 3.44 3.86
C TYR A 80 11.25 4.95 3.96
N SER A 81 10.20 5.66 4.40
CA SER A 81 10.27 7.09 4.67
C SER A 81 11.31 7.43 5.76
N ASP A 82 11.31 6.71 6.88
CA ASP A 82 12.31 6.90 7.93
C ASP A 82 13.73 6.59 7.45
N PHE A 83 13.89 5.56 6.62
CA PHE A 83 15.16 5.23 5.98
C PHE A 83 15.65 6.38 5.08
N LEU A 84 14.76 6.95 4.26
CA LEU A 84 15.09 8.12 3.42
C LEU A 84 15.43 9.36 4.24
N ASN A 85 14.84 9.49 5.44
CA ASN A 85 15.17 10.54 6.41
C ASN A 85 16.49 10.29 7.17
N GLY A 86 17.26 9.26 6.80
CA GLY A 86 18.61 9.01 7.30
C GLY A 86 18.70 8.05 8.48
N MET A 87 17.60 7.38 8.86
CA MET A 87 17.63 6.39 9.94
C MET A 87 18.42 5.13 9.53
N ALA A 88 19.32 4.67 10.40
CA ALA A 88 20.10 3.47 10.16
C ALA A 88 19.25 2.19 10.27
N HIS A 89 19.68 1.11 9.61
CA HIS A 89 18.96 -0.18 9.63
C HIS A 89 18.73 -0.71 11.05
N GLU A 90 19.72 -0.59 11.93
CA GLU A 90 19.58 -1.03 13.33
C GLU A 90 18.53 -0.24 14.11
N GLU A 91 18.39 1.06 13.82
CA GLU A 91 17.39 1.91 14.44
C GLU A 91 15.99 1.55 13.95
N LEU A 92 15.84 1.25 12.65
CA LEU A 92 14.57 0.77 12.07
C LEU A 92 14.14 -0.57 12.67
N ILE A 93 15.07 -1.51 12.82
CA ILE A 93 14.83 -2.82 13.45
C ILE A 93 14.27 -2.64 14.86
N ARG A 94 14.89 -1.76 15.66
CA ARG A 94 14.46 -1.47 17.04
C ARG A 94 13.13 -0.73 17.08
N LYS A 95 12.97 0.32 16.26
CA LYS A 95 11.76 1.17 16.23
C LYS A 95 10.51 0.39 15.82
N TYR A 96 10.62 -0.46 14.81
CA TYR A 96 9.49 -1.20 14.24
C TYR A 96 9.35 -2.63 14.80
N ALA A 97 10.29 -3.09 15.64
CA ALA A 97 10.30 -4.42 16.24
C ALA A 97 10.12 -5.54 15.21
N ILE A 98 10.87 -5.48 14.11
CA ILE A 98 10.85 -6.48 13.03
C ILE A 98 12.23 -7.06 12.76
N ALA A 99 12.28 -8.26 12.19
CA ALA A 99 13.54 -8.92 11.89
C ALA A 99 14.41 -8.10 10.93
N SER A 100 15.73 -8.18 11.13
CA SER A 100 16.72 -7.48 10.30
C SER A 100 16.50 -7.73 8.80
N GLN A 101 16.34 -9.00 8.41
CA GLN A 101 16.07 -9.39 7.03
C GLN A 101 14.83 -8.70 6.47
N THR A 102 13.76 -8.57 7.25
CA THR A 102 12.52 -7.92 6.82
C THR A 102 12.72 -6.43 6.55
N VAL A 103 13.57 -5.73 7.30
CA VAL A 103 13.90 -4.32 7.02
C VAL A 103 14.62 -4.19 5.68
N TYR A 104 15.62 -5.05 5.43
CA TYR A 104 16.35 -5.05 4.16
C TYR A 104 15.44 -5.38 2.97
N ASP A 105 14.57 -6.38 3.13
CA ASP A 105 13.61 -6.77 2.10
C ASP A 105 12.66 -5.59 1.79
N ILE A 106 12.09 -4.94 2.82
CA ILE A 106 11.21 -3.77 2.65
C ILE A 106 11.92 -2.64 1.91
N ILE A 107 13.16 -2.28 2.31
CA ILE A 107 13.90 -1.19 1.65
C ILE A 107 14.19 -1.53 0.18
N THR A 108 14.51 -2.79 -0.11
CA THR A 108 14.76 -3.26 -1.48
C THR A 108 13.49 -3.17 -2.32
N ASP A 109 12.39 -3.65 -1.77
CA ASP A 109 11.08 -3.68 -2.42
C ASP A 109 10.56 -2.26 -2.72
N GLU A 110 10.62 -1.35 -1.74
CA GLU A 110 10.17 0.04 -1.88
C GLU A 110 11.03 0.86 -2.85
N ARG A 111 12.34 0.55 -2.98
CA ARG A 111 13.20 1.15 -4.01
C ARG A 111 12.77 0.74 -5.42
N ALA A 112 12.41 -0.52 -5.62
CA ALA A 112 11.93 -1.01 -6.90
C ALA A 112 10.62 -0.30 -7.29
N LEU A 113 9.67 -0.22 -6.35
CA LEU A 113 8.39 0.49 -6.54
C LEU A 113 8.58 1.98 -6.85
N SER A 114 9.44 2.67 -6.10
CA SER A 114 9.72 4.09 -6.31
C SER A 114 10.35 4.36 -7.68
N LEU A 115 11.22 3.47 -8.15
CA LEU A 115 11.81 3.56 -9.48
C LEU A 115 10.76 3.35 -10.58
N GLU A 116 9.91 2.33 -10.45
CA GLU A 116 8.82 2.06 -11.39
C GLU A 116 7.83 3.22 -11.49
N ALA A 117 7.48 3.85 -10.36
CA ALA A 117 6.59 5.01 -10.33
C ALA A 117 7.18 6.23 -11.08
N ARG A 118 8.51 6.42 -11.02
CA ARG A 118 9.20 7.53 -11.70
C ARG A 118 9.27 7.36 -13.22
N PHE A 119 9.10 6.14 -13.74
CA PHE A 119 9.11 5.86 -15.18
C PHE A 119 7.71 5.86 -15.82
N LYS A 120 6.63 5.94 -15.04
CA LYS A 120 5.24 5.97 -15.54
C LYS A 120 4.70 7.39 -15.79
N HIS A 121 5.53 8.42 -15.64
CA HIS A 121 5.26 9.81 -16.01
C HIS A 121 6.14 10.22 -17.19
#